data_AF-A0AAI8BXR4-F1
#
_entry.id   AF-A0AAI8BXR4-F1
#
_cell.length_a   1.000
_cell.length_b   1.000
_cell.length_c   1.000
_cell.angle_alpha   90.00
_cell.angle_beta   90.00
_cell.angle_gamma   90.00
#
_symmetry.space_group_name_H-M   'P 1'
#
loop_
_entity.id
_entity.type
_entity.pdbx_description
1 polymer ?
#
loop_
_entity_poly.entity_id
_entity_poly.type
_entity_poly.pdbx_seq_one_letter_code
_entity_poly.pdbx_strand_id
1 'polypeptide(L)'
;MINNKQKAYLANAIKHISKLSNNRKEKLMTILRKVNEVQSSNLTTKQKAKEIKRIMWSDQSTNSKLFIGAFLGAVTGLFIFGTGGIGIAALGTGVGIWGWLATAAGGAFISSLIQNYEKKENED
;
A
#
# COMPACT_ATOMS: atom_id res chain seq x y z
N MET A 1 -7.34 10.21 16.90
CA MET A 1 -8.59 9.46 16.69
C MET A 1 -8.69 9.05 15.22
N ILE A 2 -8.59 7.76 14.91
CA ILE A 2 -8.81 7.23 13.55
C ILE A 2 -10.33 7.20 13.31
N ASN A 3 -10.81 7.95 12.32
CA ASN A 3 -12.23 8.11 12.03
C ASN A 3 -12.85 6.78 11.53
N ASN A 4 -14.14 6.51 11.81
CA ASN A 4 -14.82 5.24 11.53
C ASN A 4 -14.76 4.83 10.05
N LYS A 5 -14.70 5.82 9.14
CA LYS A 5 -14.49 5.61 7.70
C LYS A 5 -13.12 4.98 7.37
N GLN A 6 -12.05 5.40 8.05
CA GLN A 6 -10.72 4.84 7.82
C GLN A 6 -10.62 3.37 8.25
N LYS A 7 -11.31 2.99 9.33
CA LYS A 7 -11.41 1.58 9.74
C LYS A 7 -12.12 0.73 8.68
N ALA A 8 -13.19 1.25 8.08
CA ALA A 8 -13.90 0.56 7.00
C ALA A 8 -13.03 0.41 5.73
N TYR A 9 -12.24 1.44 5.37
CA TYR A 9 -11.31 1.35 4.24
C TYR A 9 -10.21 0.32 4.48
N LEU A 10 -9.63 0.30 5.69
CA LEU A 10 -8.65 -0.70 6.09
C LEU A 10 -9.24 -2.11 6.00
N ALA A 11 -10.46 -2.33 6.54
CA ALA A 11 -11.13 -3.62 6.50
C ALA A 11 -11.39 -4.12 5.08
N ASN A 12 -11.80 -3.23 4.17
CA ASN A 12 -12.00 -3.56 2.76
C ASN A 12 -10.69 -3.88 2.04
N ALA A 13 -9.62 -3.13 2.32
CA ALA A 13 -8.29 -3.43 1.80
C ALA A 13 -7.80 -4.81 2.28
N ILE A 14 -7.94 -5.10 3.58
CA ILE A 14 -7.61 -6.41 4.17
C ILE A 14 -8.45 -7.52 3.53
N LYS A 15 -9.75 -7.29 3.30
CA LYS A 15 -10.65 -8.25 2.62
C LYS A 15 -10.25 -8.49 1.16
N HIS A 16 -9.75 -7.48 0.46
CA HIS A 16 -9.22 -7.66 -0.89
C HIS A 16 -7.92 -8.45 -0.87
N ILE A 17 -7.00 -8.14 0.04
CA ILE A 17 -5.75 -8.89 0.21
C ILE A 17 -6.04 -10.34 0.61
N SER A 18 -7.01 -10.59 1.48
CA SER A 18 -7.36 -11.94 1.94
C SER A 18 -7.88 -12.84 0.81
N LYS A 19 -8.47 -12.25 -0.24
CA LYS A 19 -8.95 -12.96 -1.44
C LYS A 19 -7.84 -13.26 -2.46
N LEU A 20 -6.63 -12.72 -2.27
CA LEU A 20 -5.49 -13.04 -3.13
C LEU A 20 -4.98 -14.46 -2.86
N SER A 21 -4.34 -15.08 -3.85
CA SER A 21 -3.61 -16.34 -3.64
C SER A 21 -2.42 -16.14 -2.69
N ASN A 22 -2.04 -17.19 -1.96
CA ASN A 22 -0.97 -17.11 -0.95
C ASN A 22 0.35 -16.55 -1.53
N ASN A 23 0.77 -17.00 -2.71
CA ASN A 23 1.95 -16.46 -3.40
C ASN A 23 1.83 -14.93 -3.69
N ARG A 24 0.64 -14.44 -4.05
CA ARG A 24 0.43 -13.00 -4.28
C ARG A 24 0.43 -12.20 -2.97
N LYS A 25 -0.09 -12.78 -1.89
CA LYS A 25 -0.05 -12.18 -0.55
C LYS A 25 1.38 -12.06 -0.06
N GLU A 26 2.15 -13.14 -0.09
CA GLU A 26 3.58 -13.14 0.32
C GLU A 26 4.40 -12.13 -0.47
N LYS A 27 4.20 -12.09 -1.80
CA LYS A 27 4.88 -11.13 -2.66
C LYS A 27 4.52 -9.69 -2.30
N LEU A 28 3.23 -9.40 -2.05
CA LEU A 28 2.79 -8.09 -1.59
C LEU A 28 3.41 -7.76 -0.23
N MET A 29 3.39 -8.68 0.73
CA MET A 29 3.93 -8.45 2.07
C MET A 29 5.44 -8.23 2.08
N THR A 30 6.17 -8.94 1.23
CA THR A 30 7.60 -8.69 1.02
C THR A 30 7.85 -7.25 0.56
N ILE A 31 7.03 -6.74 -0.35
CA ILE A 31 7.13 -5.36 -0.84
C ILE A 31 6.74 -4.37 0.27
N LEU A 32 5.65 -4.62 0.99
CA LEU A 32 5.19 -3.75 2.07
C LEU A 32 6.20 -3.67 3.22
N ARG A 33 6.85 -4.78 3.59
CA ARG A 33 7.92 -4.82 4.59
C ARG A 33 9.11 -3.95 4.18
N LYS A 34 9.58 -4.07 2.94
CA LYS A 34 10.65 -3.21 2.40
C LYS A 34 10.28 -1.73 2.42
N VAL A 35 9.02 -1.41 2.14
CA VAL A 35 8.50 -0.03 2.25
C VAL A 35 8.49 0.45 3.69
N ASN A 36 8.07 -0.40 4.64
CA ASN A 36 8.08 -0.09 6.07
C ASN A 36 9.51 0.15 6.59
N GLU A 37 10.50 -0.62 6.15
CA GLU A 37 11.92 -0.39 6.45
C GLU A 37 12.38 0.99 5.96
N VAL A 38 12.03 1.36 4.71
CA VAL A 38 12.33 2.69 4.18
C VAL A 38 11.62 3.80 4.97
N GLN A 39 10.39 3.57 5.43
CA GLN A 39 9.66 4.54 6.25
C GLN A 39 10.31 4.74 7.63
N SER A 40 10.84 3.68 8.24
CA SER A 40 11.56 3.71 9.52
C SER A 40 13.00 4.23 9.40
N SER A 41 13.54 4.36 8.19
CA SER A 41 14.89 4.88 7.98
C SER A 41 15.01 6.38 8.29
N ASN A 42 16.25 6.85 8.51
CA ASN A 42 16.57 8.26 8.73
C ASN A 42 16.58 9.12 7.44
N LEU A 43 16.01 8.60 6.34
CA LEU A 43 15.94 9.32 5.06
C LEU A 43 14.93 10.47 5.12
N THR A 44 15.18 11.52 4.34
CA THR A 44 14.20 12.61 4.16
C THR A 44 12.96 12.11 3.43
N THR A 45 11.81 12.78 3.57
CA THR A 45 10.55 12.39 2.91
C THR A 45 10.70 12.26 1.39
N LYS A 46 11.51 13.13 0.76
CA LYS A 46 11.79 13.04 -0.69
C LYS A 46 12.58 11.79 -1.05
N GLN A 47 13.59 11.44 -0.26
CA GLN A 47 14.39 10.22 -0.44
C GLN A 47 13.55 8.97 -0.18
N LYS A 48 12.73 8.97 0.87
CA LYS A 48 11.76 7.91 1.17
C LYS A 48 10.82 7.71 -0.01
N ALA A 49 10.20 8.76 -0.52
CA ALA A 49 9.30 8.68 -1.67
C ALA A 49 10.00 8.08 -2.92
N LYS A 50 11.27 8.45 -3.16
CA LYS A 50 12.08 7.90 -4.26
C LYS A 50 12.35 6.40 -4.08
N GLU A 51 12.75 5.97 -2.89
CA GLU A 51 13.01 4.56 -2.59
C GLU A 51 11.71 3.73 -2.60
N ILE A 52 10.62 4.24 -2.04
CA ILE A 52 9.30 3.57 -2.08
C ILE A 52 8.87 3.39 -3.54
N LYS A 53 8.99 4.43 -4.38
CA LYS A 53 8.72 4.33 -5.82
C LYS A 53 9.62 3.28 -6.48
N ARG A 54 10.90 3.22 -6.09
CA ARG A 54 11.83 2.22 -6.64
C ARG A 54 11.38 0.80 -6.32
N ILE A 55 11.10 0.52 -5.05
CA ILE A 55 10.71 -0.80 -4.53
C ILE A 55 9.36 -1.25 -5.10
N MET A 56 8.37 -0.36 -5.12
CA MET A 56 7.00 -0.67 -5.52
C MET A 56 6.75 -0.52 -7.02
N TRP A 57 7.57 0.22 -7.76
CA TRP A 57 7.33 0.49 -9.17
C TRP A 57 8.54 0.26 -10.05
N SER A 58 9.64 1.01 -9.86
CA SER A 58 10.75 1.02 -10.82
C SER A 58 11.40 -0.35 -11.00
N ASP A 59 11.69 -1.04 -9.90
CA ASP A 59 12.42 -2.33 -9.88
C ASP A 59 11.49 -3.53 -10.13
N GLN A 60 10.21 -3.28 -10.42
CA GLN A 60 9.20 -4.32 -10.60
C GLN A 60 9.02 -4.67 -12.09
N SER A 61 8.83 -5.96 -12.37
CA SER A 61 8.49 -6.44 -13.72
C SER A 61 7.11 -5.92 -14.15
N THR A 62 6.81 -5.95 -15.46
CA THR A 62 5.54 -5.44 -16.02
C THR A 62 4.31 -6.05 -15.34
N ASN A 63 4.34 -7.36 -15.04
CA ASN A 63 3.27 -8.06 -14.33
C ASN A 63 3.16 -7.62 -12.86
N SER A 64 4.30 -7.42 -12.17
CA SER A 64 4.31 -6.86 -10.82
C SER A 64 3.78 -5.42 -10.79
N LYS A 65 4.12 -4.58 -11.77
CA LYS A 65 3.62 -3.21 -11.89
C LYS A 65 2.11 -3.17 -12.05
N LEU A 66 1.53 -4.08 -12.85
CA LEU A 66 0.08 -4.20 -13.01
C LEU A 66 -0.60 -4.56 -11.68
N PHE A 67 -0.03 -5.52 -10.95
CA PHE A 67 -0.52 -5.93 -9.64
C PHE A 67 -0.43 -4.82 -8.60
N ILE A 68 0.72 -4.14 -8.52
CA ILE A 68 0.95 -3.05 -7.57
C ILE A 68 0.13 -1.82 -7.95
N GLY A 69 -0.02 -1.53 -9.24
CA GLY A 69 -0.90 -0.48 -9.76
C GLY A 69 -2.36 -0.74 -9.42
N ALA A 70 -2.82 -1.99 -9.55
CA ALA A 70 -4.17 -2.38 -9.13
C ALA A 70 -4.36 -2.26 -7.60
N PHE A 71 -3.36 -2.67 -6.81
CA PHE A 71 -3.37 -2.50 -5.36
C PHE A 71 -3.40 -1.03 -4.95
N LEU A 72 -2.50 -0.21 -5.48
CA LEU A 72 -2.43 1.22 -5.22
C LEU A 72 -3.70 1.92 -5.70
N GLY A 73 -4.24 1.55 -6.86
CA GLY A 73 -5.50 2.06 -7.39
C GLY A 73 -6.69 1.68 -6.51
N ALA A 74 -6.73 0.46 -5.98
CA ALA A 74 -7.77 0.04 -5.03
C ALA A 74 -7.67 0.81 -3.70
N VAL A 75 -6.46 0.98 -3.16
CA VAL A 75 -6.23 1.70 -1.90
C VAL A 75 -6.52 3.20 -2.05
N THR A 76 -5.98 3.84 -3.09
CA THR A 76 -6.14 5.29 -3.33
C THR A 76 -7.52 5.64 -3.87
N GLY A 77 -8.12 4.77 -4.67
CA GLY A 77 -9.53 4.87 -5.07
C GLY A 77 -10.44 4.85 -3.85
N LEU A 78 -10.22 3.93 -2.90
CA LEU A 78 -10.97 3.90 -1.65
C LEU A 78 -10.73 5.14 -0.77
N PHE A 79 -9.47 5.57 -0.62
CA PHE A 79 -9.10 6.63 0.32
C PHE A 79 -9.42 8.05 -0.19
N ILE A 80 -9.27 8.31 -1.49
CA ILE A 80 -9.38 9.66 -2.06
C ILE A 80 -10.75 9.88 -2.71
N PHE A 81 -11.33 8.87 -3.35
CA PHE A 81 -12.55 9.04 -4.17
C PHE A 81 -13.77 8.24 -3.67
N GLY A 82 -13.63 7.45 -2.61
CA GLY A 82 -14.68 6.50 -2.20
C GLY A 82 -14.92 5.43 -3.28
N THR A 83 -15.99 4.64 -3.14
CA THR A 83 -16.29 3.48 -4.01
C THR A 83 -16.59 3.83 -5.48
N GLY A 84 -16.54 5.10 -5.89
CA GLY A 84 -16.95 5.57 -7.22
C GLY A 84 -15.84 6.00 -8.19
N GLY A 85 -14.57 6.05 -7.78
CA GLY A 85 -13.50 6.75 -8.55
C GLY A 85 -12.26 5.92 -8.89
N ILE A 86 -12.41 4.62 -9.18
CA ILE A 86 -11.27 3.69 -9.38
C ILE A 86 -10.52 3.98 -10.72
N GLY A 87 -11.14 4.66 -11.68
CA GLY A 87 -10.62 4.77 -13.06
C GLY A 87 -9.55 5.83 -13.35
N ILE A 88 -9.44 6.92 -12.56
CA ILE A 88 -8.64 8.10 -12.97
C ILE A 88 -7.41 8.34 -12.05
N ALA A 89 -7.39 7.80 -10.84
CA ALA A 89 -6.22 7.89 -9.95
C ALA A 89 -5.01 7.07 -10.46
N ALA A 90 -5.24 6.07 -11.33
CA ALA A 90 -4.23 5.17 -11.84
C ALA A 90 -3.26 5.78 -12.88
N LEU A 91 -3.60 6.93 -13.50
CA LEU A 91 -2.84 7.48 -14.63
C LEU A 91 -2.13 8.82 -14.36
N GLY A 92 -2.40 9.50 -13.22
CA GLY A 92 -1.87 10.85 -12.94
C GLY A 92 -1.05 11.03 -11.66
N THR A 93 -0.87 9.99 -10.83
CA THR A 93 -0.42 10.13 -9.43
C THR A 93 1.04 9.75 -9.18
N GLY A 94 1.90 9.82 -10.21
CA GLY A 94 3.29 9.36 -10.20
C GLY A 94 4.26 10.03 -9.20
N VAL A 95 3.79 11.00 -8.41
CA VAL A 95 4.52 11.68 -7.33
C VAL A 95 3.71 11.73 -6.02
N GLY A 96 2.39 11.94 -6.10
CA GLY A 96 1.53 12.10 -4.92
C GLY A 96 1.39 10.86 -4.05
N ILE A 97 1.25 9.66 -4.66
CA ILE A 97 1.10 8.41 -3.90
C ILE A 97 2.40 8.05 -3.17
N TRP A 98 3.55 8.16 -3.84
CA TRP A 98 4.84 7.86 -3.22
C TRP A 98 5.18 8.85 -2.10
N GLY A 99 4.85 10.13 -2.32
CA GLY A 99 4.96 11.17 -1.30
C GLY A 99 4.06 10.86 -0.09
N TRP A 100 2.80 10.49 -0.31
CA TRP A 100 1.88 10.11 0.76
C TRP A 100 2.36 8.87 1.53
N LEU A 101 2.83 7.84 0.83
CA LEU A 101 3.42 6.65 1.44
C LEU A 101 4.67 6.98 2.28
N ALA A 102 5.43 8.00 1.91
CA ALA A 102 6.58 8.46 2.68
C ALA A 102 6.19 9.26 3.95
N THR A 103 4.92 9.64 4.11
CA THR A 103 4.43 10.35 5.31
C THR A 103 4.07 9.37 6.45
N ALA A 104 3.88 9.91 7.66
CA ALA A 104 3.40 9.13 8.80
C ALA A 104 2.03 8.48 8.58
N ALA A 105 1.12 9.14 7.83
CA ALA A 105 -0.20 8.59 7.54
C ALA A 105 -0.12 7.36 6.62
N GLY A 106 0.71 7.44 5.56
CA GLY A 106 1.01 6.31 4.69
C GLY A 106 1.76 5.20 5.42
N GLY A 107 2.70 5.55 6.30
CA GLY A 107 3.42 4.59 7.14
C GLY A 107 2.50 3.82 8.07
N ALA A 108 1.65 4.51 8.84
CA ALA A 108 0.69 3.87 9.73
C ALA A 108 -0.26 2.91 9.00
N PHE A 109 -0.65 3.24 7.76
CA PHE A 109 -1.45 2.36 6.92
C PHE A 109 -0.68 1.09 6.53
N ILE A 110 0.56 1.22 6.03
CA ILE A 110 1.40 0.08 5.65
C ILE A 110 1.70 -0.82 6.85
N SER A 111 2.10 -0.24 7.99
CA SER A 111 2.34 -1.00 9.22
C SER A 111 1.07 -1.71 9.70
N SER A 112 -0.11 -1.09 9.58
CA SER A 112 -1.37 -1.73 9.93
C SER A 112 -1.70 -2.91 9.01
N LEU A 113 -1.43 -2.80 7.70
CA LEU A 113 -1.61 -3.93 6.78
C LEU A 113 -0.71 -5.11 7.13
N ILE A 114 0.57 -4.84 7.44
CA ILE A 114 1.54 -5.87 7.83
C ILE A 114 1.07 -6.54 9.14
N GLN A 115 0.76 -5.77 10.17
CA GLN A 115 0.29 -6.29 11.46
C GLN A 115 -0.98 -7.13 11.33
N ASN A 116 -1.95 -6.70 10.51
CA ASN A 116 -3.19 -7.46 10.33
C ASN A 116 -2.96 -8.80 9.62
N TYR A 117 -1.97 -8.87 8.75
CA TYR A 117 -1.61 -10.12 8.08
C TYR A 117 -0.85 -11.05 8.99
N GLU A 118 0.18 -10.55 9.69
CA GLU A 118 0.93 -11.36 10.66
C GLU A 118 0.03 -11.87 11.78
N LYS A 119 -0.94 -11.05 12.23
CA LYS A 119 -1.92 -11.51 13.20
C LYS A 119 -2.80 -12.64 12.67
N LYS A 120 -3.23 -12.57 11.40
CA LYS A 120 -3.99 -13.65 10.77
C LYS A 120 -3.17 -14.91 10.54
N GLU A 121 -1.89 -14.76 10.18
CA GLU A 121 -0.97 -15.88 9.97
C GLU A 121 -0.67 -16.63 11.27
N ASN A 122 -0.71 -15.96 12.43
CA ASN A 122 -0.54 -16.59 13.74
C ASN A 122 -1.85 -17.13 14.36
N GLU A 123 -3.00 -16.87 13.74
CA GLU A 123 -4.33 -17.34 14.18
C GLU A 123 -4.83 -18.55 13.36
N ASP A 124 -4.16 -18.89 12.25
CA ASP A 124 -4.36 -20.10 11.41
C ASP A 124 -3.29 -21.18 11.73
#